data_AF-A0AA37TN28-F1
#
_entry.id   AF-A0AA37TN28-F1
#
_cell.length_a   1.000
_cell.length_b   1.000
_cell.length_c   1.000
_cell.angle_alpha   90.00
_cell.angle_beta   90.00
_cell.angle_gamma   90.00
#
_symmetry.space_group_name_H-M   'P 1'
#
loop_
_entity.id
_entity.type
_entity.pdbx_description
1 polymer ?
#
loop_
_entity_poly.entity_id
_entity_poly.type
_entity_poly.pdbx_seq_one_letter_code
_entity_poly.pdbx_strand_id
1 'polypeptide(L)' 'MNDISELLAQAGSLMLLGMGLVFIFLSLLIGTITVIAWKFAPQKQPTIESSVCVNRELQPGADTVAAITVAIAHYRNRT' A
#
# COMPACT_ATOMS: atom_id res chain seq x y z
N MET A 1 29.04 -19.49 41.18
CA MET A 1 29.05 -18.57 40.01
C MET A 1 28.65 -19.30 38.72
N ASN A 2 28.15 -20.53 38.80
CA ASN A 2 27.85 -21.39 37.65
C ASN A 2 26.33 -21.44 37.40
N ASP A 3 25.55 -21.23 38.46
CA ASP A 3 24.09 -21.29 38.50
C ASP A 3 23.45 -20.19 37.64
N ILE A 4 24.05 -18.99 37.66
CA ILE A 4 23.60 -17.86 36.84
C ILE A 4 23.80 -18.16 35.36
N SER A 5 24.93 -18.76 34.99
CA SER A 5 25.23 -19.13 33.61
C SER A 5 24.25 -20.19 33.08
N GLU A 6 23.87 -21.15 33.93
CA GLU A 6 22.89 -22.19 33.59
C GLU A 6 21.48 -21.60 33.42
N LEU A 7 21.05 -20.71 34.32
CA LEU A 7 19.78 -20.00 34.16
C LEU A 7 19.75 -19.14 32.89
N LEU A 8 20.85 -18.45 32.56
CA LEU A 8 20.95 -17.67 31.32
C LEU A 8 20.88 -18.57 30.09
N ALA A 9 21.53 -19.73 30.09
CA ALA A 9 21.46 -20.69 28.99
C ALA A 9 20.04 -21.26 28.81
N GLN A 10 19.36 -21.55 29.92
CA GLN A 10 17.96 -21.98 29.92
C GLN A 10 17.05 -20.88 29.34
N ALA A 11 17.20 -19.65 29.81
CA ALA A 11 16.42 -18.50 29.34
C ALA A 11 16.71 -18.17 27.87
N GLY A 12 17.97 -18.25 27.44
CA GLY A 12 18.35 -18.07 26.04
C GLY A 12 17.73 -19.13 25.12
N SER A 13 17.71 -20.39 25.56
CA SER A 13 17.05 -21.48 24.82
C SER A 13 15.55 -21.25 24.70
N LEU A 14 14.90 -20.78 25.77
CA LEU A 14 13.47 -20.44 25.76
C LEU A 14 13.16 -19.22 24.88
N MET A 15 14.04 -18.21 24.88
CA MET A 15 13.93 -17.04 24.01
C MET A 15 14.11 -17.41 22.55
N LEU A 16 15.08 -18.28 22.23
CA LEU A 16 15.29 -18.81 20.88
C LEU A 16 14.05 -19.60 20.41
N LEU A 17 13.47 -20.43 21.27
CA LEU A 17 12.24 -21.17 20.97
C LEU A 17 11.09 -20.21 20.66
N GLY A 18 10.90 -19.17 21.49
CA GLY A 18 9.87 -18.16 21.30
C GLY A 18 10.05 -17.38 19.99
N MET A 19 11.26 -16.88 19.75
CA MET A 19 11.58 -16.15 18.50
C MET A 19 11.47 -17.05 17.27
N GLY A 20 11.91 -18.31 17.37
CA GLY A 20 11.83 -19.29 16.30
C GLY A 20 10.38 -19.61 15.91
N LEU A 21 9.50 -19.86 16.90
CA LEU A 21 8.09 -20.14 16.63
C LEU A 21 7.36 -18.94 16.04
N VAL A 22 7.59 -17.73 16.57
CA VAL A 22 7.02 -16.51 15.99
C VAL A 22 7.49 -16.31 14.56
N PHE A 23 8.76 -16.55 14.28
CA PHE A 23 9.30 -16.43 12.93
C PHE A 23 8.69 -17.42 11.95
N ILE A 24 8.52 -18.69 12.36
CA ILE A 24 7.83 -19.71 11.56
C ILE A 24 6.38 -19.29 11.30
N PHE A 25 5.69 -18.81 12.33
CA PHE A 25 4.29 -18.38 12.21
C PHE A 25 4.13 -17.21 11.26
N LEU A 26 4.97 -16.17 11.37
CA LEU A 26 4.97 -15.04 10.44
C LEU A 26 5.32 -15.50 9.02
N SER A 27 6.39 -16.29 8.84
CA SER A 27 6.74 -16.83 7.51
C SER A 27 5.59 -17.59 6.87
N LEU A 28 4.88 -18.41 7.64
CA LEU A 28 3.72 -19.15 7.16
C LEU A 28 2.56 -18.20 6.79
N LEU A 29 2.33 -17.16 7.58
CA LEU A 29 1.29 -16.17 7.33
C LEU A 29 1.59 -15.38 6.05
N ILE A 30 2.79 -14.83 5.92
CA ILE A 30 3.25 -14.15 4.70
C ILE A 30 3.19 -15.12 3.51
N GLY A 31 3.72 -16.33 3.64
CA GLY A 31 3.73 -17.34 2.57
C GLY A 31 2.34 -17.70 2.09
N THR A 32 1.39 -17.89 3.01
CA THR A 32 -0.01 -18.18 2.67
C THR A 32 -0.65 -17.00 1.93
N ILE A 33 -0.45 -15.78 2.41
CA ILE A 33 -0.95 -14.57 1.75
C ILE A 33 -0.35 -14.44 0.35
N THR A 34 0.94 -14.68 0.18
CA THR A 34 1.61 -14.65 -1.13
C THR A 34 1.09 -15.74 -2.06
N VAL A 35 0.89 -16.96 -1.58
CA VAL A 35 0.33 -18.06 -2.39
C VAL A 35 -1.09 -17.73 -2.83
N ILE A 36 -1.92 -17.20 -1.93
CA ILE A 36 -3.28 -16.76 -2.26
C ILE A 36 -3.23 -15.61 -3.27
N ALA A 37 -2.39 -14.61 -3.05
CA ALA A 37 -2.21 -13.49 -3.98
C ALA A 37 -1.76 -13.98 -5.34
N TRP A 38 -0.85 -14.95 -5.42
CA TRP A 38 -0.36 -15.47 -6.70
C TRP A 38 -1.39 -16.35 -7.41
N LYS A 39 -2.22 -17.07 -6.65
CA LYS A 39 -3.28 -17.96 -7.15
C LYS A 39 -4.53 -17.18 -7.60
N PHE A 40 -4.85 -16.07 -6.94
CA PHE A 40 -6.08 -15.30 -7.14
C PHE A 40 -5.88 -13.91 -7.73
N ALA A 41 -4.66 -13.34 -7.77
CA ALA A 41 -4.43 -12.12 -8.52
C ALA A 41 -4.43 -12.45 -10.02
N PRO A 42 -5.34 -11.87 -10.81
CA PRO A 42 -5.15 -11.80 -12.25
C PRO A 42 -3.83 -11.07 -12.49
N GLN A 43 -3.07 -11.45 -13.53
CA GLN A 43 -1.94 -10.64 -13.99
C GLN A 43 -2.43 -9.20 -14.23
N LYS A 44 -2.30 -8.31 -13.25
CA LYS A 44 -2.24 -6.89 -13.51
C LYS A 44 -0.89 -6.69 -14.17
N GLN A 45 -0.94 -6.56 -15.49
CA GLN A 45 0.12 -5.93 -16.28
C GLN A 45 0.63 -4.72 -15.48
N PRO A 46 1.95 -4.48 -15.44
CA PRO A 46 2.47 -3.34 -14.70
C PRO A 46 1.81 -2.09 -15.28
N THR A 47 0.85 -1.52 -14.55
CA THR A 47 0.46 -0.14 -14.77
C THR A 47 1.70 0.63 -14.40
N ILE A 48 2.46 1.00 -15.42
CA ILE A 48 3.53 2.01 -15.33
C ILE A 48 2.93 3.11 -14.49
N GLU A 49 3.50 3.32 -13.30
CA GLU A 49 3.15 4.43 -12.43
C GLU A 49 3.29 5.69 -13.27
N SER A 50 2.17 6.20 -13.77
CA SER A 50 2.15 7.48 -14.46
C SER A 50 2.51 8.49 -13.38
N SER A 51 3.70 9.07 -13.55
CA SER A 51 4.26 10.14 -12.73
C SER A 51 3.17 11.02 -12.14
N VAL A 52 3.15 11.13 -10.81
CA VAL A 52 2.34 12.10 -10.07
C VAL A 52 2.52 13.46 -10.72
N CYS A 53 1.52 13.89 -11.49
CA CYS A 53 1.46 15.24 -12.03
C CYS A 53 1.15 16.16 -10.85
N VAL A 54 2.14 16.95 -10.47
CA VAL A 54 2.03 18.02 -9.48
C VAL A 54 0.83 18.89 -9.85
N ASN A 55 -0.17 18.80 -8.98
CA ASN A 55 -1.20 19.77 -8.66
C ASN A 55 -1.26 21.02 -9.57
N ARG A 56 -2.13 20.96 -10.60
CA ARG A 56 -2.53 22.11 -11.41
C ARG A 56 -3.91 22.64 -10.96
N GLU A 57 -4.13 22.78 -9.65
CA GLU A 57 -5.40 23.30 -9.11
C GLU A 57 -5.48 24.83 -9.00
N LEU A 58 -4.48 25.61 -9.43
CA LEU A 58 -4.53 27.08 -9.30
C LEU A 58 -4.90 27.86 -10.57
N GLN A 59 -5.31 27.20 -11.64
CA GLN A 59 -5.76 27.91 -12.84
C GLN A 59 -6.95 27.18 -13.44
N PRO A 60 -8.12 27.82 -13.57
CA PRO A 60 -9.22 27.23 -14.32
C PRO A 60 -8.68 26.81 -15.68
N GLY A 61 -8.72 25.51 -15.97
CA GLY A 61 -8.29 25.00 -17.26
C GLY A 61 -9.06 25.75 -18.35
N ALA A 62 -8.42 26.00 -19.49
CA ALA A 62 -9.06 26.66 -20.63
C ALA A 62 -10.42 26.00 -20.98
N ASP A 63 -10.53 24.70 -20.74
CA ASP A 63 -11.74 23.91 -20.89
C ASP A 63 -12.88 24.32 -19.92
N THR A 64 -12.55 24.57 -18.64
CA THR A 64 -13.51 25.07 -17.65
C THR A 64 -14.01 26.48 -18.02
N VAL A 65 -13.13 27.35 -18.48
CA VAL A 65 -13.48 28.72 -18.92
C VAL A 65 -14.36 28.68 -20.19
N ALA A 66 -14.07 27.77 -21.12
CA ALA A 66 -14.88 27.56 -22.32
C ALA A 66 -16.28 27.02 -21.97
N ALA A 67 -16.38 26.04 -21.07
CA ALA A 67 -17.65 25.49 -20.61
C ALA A 67 -18.55 26.56 -19.95
N ILE A 68 -17.97 27.41 -19.10
CA ILE A 68 -18.70 28.53 -18.47
C ILE A 68 -19.16 29.54 -19.53
N THR A 69 -18.30 29.87 -20.50
CA THR A 69 -18.63 30.82 -21.57
C THR A 69 -19.77 30.31 -22.45
N VAL A 70 -19.76 29.02 -22.81
CA VAL A 70 -20.85 28.37 -23.55
C VAL A 70 -22.15 28.38 -22.76
N ALA A 71 -22.10 28.09 -21.46
CA ALA A 71 -23.28 28.11 -20.59
C ALA A 71 -23.92 29.52 -20.52
N ILE A 72 -23.11 30.57 -20.41
CA ILE A 72 -23.58 31.96 -20.38
C ILE A 72 -24.19 32.37 -21.73
N ALA A 73 -23.53 32.04 -22.84
CA ALA A 73 -24.03 32.32 -24.19
C ALA A 73 -25.39 31.63 -24.44
N HIS A 74 -25.53 30.38 -23.98
CA HIS A 74 -26.76 29.63 -24.11
C HIS A 74 -27.90 30.22 -23.27
N TYR A 75 -27.63 30.71 -22.05
CA TYR A 75 -28.64 31.37 -21.24
C TYR A 75 -29.14 32.68 -21.88
N ARG A 76 -28.22 33.50 -22.40
CA ARG A 76 -28.54 34.81 -22.97
C ARG A 76 -29.29 34.75 -24.30
N ASN A 77 -29.16 33.65 -25.03
CA ASN A 77 -29.91 33.40 -26.28
C ASN A 77 -31.24 32.65 -26.03
N ARG A 78 -31.51 32.26 -24.78
CA ARG A 78 -32.74 31.58 -24.36
C ARG A 78 -33.72 32.53 -23.64
N THR A 79 -33.33 33.79 -23.45
CA THR A 79 -34.17 34.94 -23.05
C THR A 79 -34.35 35.86 -24.23
#